data_AF-I7L1G9-F1
#
_entry.id   AF-I7L1G9-F1
#
_cell.length_a   1.000
_cell.length_b   1.000
_cell.length_c   1.000
_cell.angle_alpha   90.00
_cell.angle_beta   90.00
_cell.angle_gamma   90.00
#
_symmetry.space_group_name_H-M   'P 1'
#
loop_
_entity.id
_entity.type
_entity.pdbx_description
1 polymer ?
#
loop_
_entity_poly.entity_id
_entity_poly.type
_entity_poly.pdbx_seq_one_letter_code
_entity_poly.pdbx_strand_id
1 'polypeptide(L)'
;MARMNEDGQWIVLMGLLVAVALFFLALIVNQSALVGQTTAEAVLEFPKNDIRDLREAVFDYVRDYEALRNNGYDDDVKNDVIAISLERKNAVVNFTVGEKRDVSGRQLHPVTIHYNNGVTEYDETVYY
;
A
#
# COMPACT_ATOMS: atom_id res chain seq x y z
N MET A 1 -20.62 -18.81 65.80
CA MET A 1 -21.23 -18.26 64.57
C MET A 1 -20.37 -17.07 64.16
N ALA A 2 -19.56 -17.22 63.11
CA ALA A 2 -18.63 -16.19 62.68
C ALA A 2 -19.43 -14.97 62.21
N ARG A 3 -19.21 -13.81 62.84
CA ARG A 3 -19.73 -12.52 62.35
C ARG A 3 -19.17 -12.33 60.94
N MET A 4 -20.01 -12.51 59.93
CA MET A 4 -19.70 -12.08 58.57
C MET A 4 -19.53 -10.56 58.62
N ASN A 5 -18.31 -10.10 58.37
CA ASN A 5 -17.98 -8.69 58.29
C ASN A 5 -18.38 -8.18 56.90
N GLU A 6 -19.67 -7.88 56.75
CA GLU A 6 -20.29 -7.44 55.49
C GLU A 6 -19.63 -6.17 54.92
N ASP A 7 -19.16 -5.28 55.81
CA ASP A 7 -18.48 -4.03 55.44
C ASP A 7 -17.12 -4.29 54.78
N GLY A 8 -16.36 -5.27 55.28
CA GLY A 8 -15.07 -5.66 54.70
C GLY A 8 -15.23 -6.36 53.35
N GLN A 9 -16.28 -7.16 53.19
CA GLN A 9 -16.58 -7.86 51.94
C GLN A 9 -16.91 -6.87 50.81
N TRP A 10 -17.63 -5.79 51.12
CA TRP A 10 -17.97 -4.76 50.14
C TRP A 10 -16.73 -4.04 49.59
N ILE A 11 -15.77 -3.70 50.46
CA ILE A 11 -14.51 -3.06 50.07
C ILE A 11 -13.68 -3.99 49.17
N VAL A 12 -13.60 -5.27 49.52
CA VAL A 12 -12.88 -6.27 48.70
C VAL A 12 -13.56 -6.46 47.34
N LEU A 13 -14.90 -6.48 47.29
CA LEU A 13 -15.66 -6.62 46.05
C LEU A 13 -15.46 -5.42 45.13
N MET A 14 -15.54 -4.19 45.67
CA MET A 14 -15.30 -2.96 44.91
C MET A 14 -13.86 -2.87 44.42
N GLY A 15 -12.90 -3.24 45.26
CA GLY A 15 -11.48 -3.29 44.88
C GLY A 15 -11.21 -4.29 43.75
N LEU A 16 -11.84 -5.47 43.81
CA LEU A 16 -11.73 -6.47 42.74
C LEU A 16 -12.34 -5.95 41.42
N LEU A 17 -13.51 -5.29 41.48
CA LEU A 17 -14.16 -4.73 40.30
C LEU A 17 -13.28 -3.67 39.63
N VAL A 18 -12.71 -2.75 40.43
CA VAL A 18 -11.80 -1.72 39.92
C VAL A 18 -10.53 -2.35 39.32
N ALA A 19 -9.95 -3.35 39.98
CA ALA A 19 -8.77 -4.03 39.47
C ALA A 19 -9.03 -4.75 38.13
N VAL A 20 -10.18 -5.42 38.00
CA VAL A 20 -10.58 -6.07 36.74
C VAL A 20 -10.82 -5.03 35.65
N ALA A 21 -11.49 -3.92 35.94
CA ALA A 21 -11.72 -2.84 34.98
C ALA A 21 -10.40 -2.22 34.48
N LEU A 22 -9.45 -1.95 35.39
CA LEU A 22 -8.13 -1.44 35.04
C LEU A 22 -7.31 -2.44 34.23
N PHE A 23 -7.41 -3.74 34.53
CA PHE A 23 -6.75 -4.79 33.76
C PHE A 23 -7.24 -4.83 32.31
N PHE A 24 -8.56 -4.80 32.09
CA PHE A 24 -9.12 -4.73 30.74
C PHE A 24 -8.74 -3.43 30.02
N LEU A 25 -8.75 -2.30 30.72
CA LEU A 25 -8.32 -1.03 30.15
C LEU A 25 -6.85 -1.06 29.71
N ALA A 26 -5.97 -1.66 30.52
CA ALA A 26 -4.56 -1.85 30.17
C ALA A 26 -4.39 -2.75 28.94
N LEU A 27 -5.17 -3.83 28.81
CA LEU A 27 -5.15 -4.69 27.63
C LEU A 27 -5.59 -3.94 26.36
N ILE A 28 -6.65 -3.15 26.44
CA ILE A 28 -7.15 -2.35 25.31
C ILE A 28 -6.10 -1.32 24.88
N VAL A 29 -5.51 -0.60 25.83
CA VAL A 29 -4.46 0.40 25.54
C VAL A 29 -3.24 -0.26 24.90
N ASN A 30 -2.78 -1.39 25.43
CA ASN A 30 -1.63 -2.12 24.89
C ASN A 30 -1.87 -2.55 23.43
N GLN A 31 -3.07 -3.04 23.12
CA GLN A 31 -3.42 -3.41 21.74
C GLN A 31 -3.59 -2.19 20.82
N SER A 32 -4.13 -1.08 21.32
CA SER A 32 -4.30 0.14 20.52
C SER A 32 -2.97 0.77 20.09
N ALA A 33 -1.94 0.66 20.92
CA ALA A 33 -0.60 1.16 20.58
C ALA A 33 0.03 0.33 19.44
N LEU A 34 -0.12 -0.99 19.49
CA LEU A 34 0.36 -1.93 18.47
C LEU A 34 -0.29 -1.67 17.09
N VAL A 35 -1.60 -1.47 17.05
CA VAL A 35 -2.33 -1.22 15.79
C VAL A 35 -2.01 0.17 15.20
N GLY A 36 -1.79 1.17 16.06
CA GLY A 36 -1.35 2.50 15.64
C GLY A 36 0.04 2.50 15.00
N GLN A 37 0.95 1.67 15.54
CA GLN A 37 2.31 1.52 15.01
C GLN A 37 2.32 0.85 13.63
N THR A 38 1.62 -0.29 13.46
CA THR A 38 1.59 -1.01 12.16
C THR A 38 0.97 -0.18 11.04
N THR A 39 0.00 0.69 11.36
CA THR A 39 -0.62 1.59 10.37
C THR A 39 0.31 2.73 9.97
N ALA A 40 1.08 3.28 10.91
CA ALA A 40 2.07 4.33 10.62
C ALA A 40 3.27 3.79 9.84
N GLU A 41 3.72 2.57 10.17
CA GLU A 41 4.78 1.86 9.43
C GLU A 41 4.34 1.58 7.98
N ALA A 42 3.13 1.08 7.76
CA ALA A 42 2.60 0.85 6.41
C ALA A 42 2.50 2.12 5.55
N VAL A 43 2.22 3.28 6.15
CA VAL A 43 2.18 4.56 5.42
C VAL A 43 3.57 5.09 5.09
N LEU A 44 4.55 4.85 5.97
CA LEU A 44 5.95 5.23 5.73
C LEU A 44 6.63 4.31 4.70
N GLU A 45 6.22 3.04 4.63
CA GLU A 45 6.79 2.05 3.74
C GLU A 45 6.26 2.15 2.29
N PHE A 46 5.24 2.98 2.04
CA PHE A 46 4.71 3.17 0.70
C PHE A 46 5.76 3.83 -0.23
N PRO A 47 6.20 3.16 -1.31
CA PRO A 47 7.35 3.55 -2.11
C PRO A 47 7.00 4.64 -3.14
N LYS A 48 6.58 5.82 -2.68
CA LYS A 48 6.09 6.93 -3.53
C LYS A 48 7.06 7.34 -4.62
N ASN A 49 8.33 7.46 -4.27
CA ASN A 49 9.37 7.87 -5.21
C ASN A 49 9.56 6.82 -6.30
N ASP A 50 9.53 5.53 -5.93
CA ASP A 50 9.75 4.47 -6.89
C ASP A 50 8.64 4.36 -7.92
N ILE A 51 7.39 4.46 -7.47
CA ILE A 51 6.20 4.47 -8.34
C ILE A 51 6.23 5.71 -9.25
N ARG A 52 6.64 6.88 -8.72
CA ARG A 52 6.70 8.11 -9.53
C ARG A 52 7.75 8.01 -10.63
N ASP A 53 8.95 7.54 -10.31
CA ASP A 53 10.03 7.39 -11.29
C ASP A 53 9.66 6.33 -12.35
N LEU A 54 9.00 5.25 -11.92
CA LEU A 54 8.47 4.23 -12.85
C LEU A 54 7.48 4.85 -13.82
N ARG A 55 6.53 5.65 -13.30
CA ARG A 55 5.50 6.27 -14.11
C ARG A 55 6.10 7.22 -15.15
N GLU A 56 7.14 7.96 -14.78
CA GLU A 56 7.88 8.82 -15.72
C GLU A 56 8.52 7.99 -16.84
N ALA A 57 9.20 6.89 -16.51
CA ALA A 57 9.77 5.98 -17.51
C ALA A 57 8.71 5.36 -18.44
N VAL A 58 7.55 4.97 -17.90
CA VAL A 58 6.43 4.43 -18.69
C VAL A 58 5.85 5.52 -19.60
N PHE A 59 5.73 6.77 -19.16
CA PHE A 59 5.24 7.85 -20.00
C PHE A 59 6.23 8.23 -21.11
N ASP A 60 7.53 8.19 -20.84
CA ASP A 60 8.54 8.34 -21.89
C ASP A 60 8.44 7.20 -22.92
N TYR A 61 8.22 5.96 -22.47
CA TYR A 61 7.93 4.84 -23.37
C TYR A 61 6.66 5.06 -24.19
N VAL A 62 5.57 5.54 -23.59
CA VAL A 62 4.29 5.77 -24.27
C VAL A 62 4.41 6.89 -25.31
N ARG A 63 5.20 7.93 -25.03
CA ARG A 63 5.47 9.02 -25.99
C ARG A 63 6.09 8.49 -27.27
N ASP A 64 7.05 7.56 -27.15
CA ASP A 64 7.79 7.01 -28.28
C ASP A 64 7.18 5.68 -28.79
N TYR A 65 6.06 5.24 -28.21
CA TYR A 65 5.44 3.93 -28.44
C TYR A 65 5.11 3.63 -29.90
N GLU A 66 4.51 4.58 -30.62
CA GLU A 66 4.18 4.38 -32.04
C GLU A 66 5.44 4.16 -32.88
N ALA A 67 6.52 4.89 -32.59
CA ALA A 67 7.78 4.72 -33.26
C ALA A 67 8.43 3.38 -32.90
N LEU A 68 8.45 3.01 -31.62
CA LEU A 68 9.01 1.74 -31.15
C LEU A 68 8.27 0.54 -31.76
N ARG A 69 6.94 0.57 -31.73
CA ARG A 69 6.09 -0.49 -32.30
C ARG A 69 6.24 -0.62 -33.81
N ASN A 70 6.34 0.49 -34.54
CA ASN A 70 6.58 0.46 -35.98
C ASN A 70 7.95 -0.12 -36.35
N ASN A 71 8.94 0.03 -35.46
CA ASN A 71 10.28 -0.52 -35.64
C ASN A 71 10.47 -1.91 -34.99
N GLY A 72 9.45 -2.44 -34.29
CA GLY A 72 9.47 -3.74 -33.62
C GLY A 72 10.31 -3.78 -32.34
N TYR A 73 10.58 -2.63 -31.71
CA TYR A 73 11.37 -2.52 -30.47
C TYR A 73 10.51 -2.33 -29.21
N ASP A 74 9.17 -2.36 -29.33
CA ASP A 74 8.26 -2.11 -28.21
C ASP A 74 8.41 -3.17 -27.11
N ASP A 75 8.50 -4.45 -27.49
CA ASP A 75 8.70 -5.54 -26.54
C ASP A 75 10.07 -5.48 -25.85
N ASP A 76 11.14 -5.10 -26.56
CA ASP A 76 12.50 -5.01 -26.01
C ASP A 76 12.58 -3.92 -24.93
N VAL A 77 12.13 -2.70 -25.25
CA VAL A 77 12.14 -1.59 -24.29
C VAL A 77 11.24 -1.89 -23.10
N LYS A 78 10.09 -2.55 -23.32
CA LYS A 78 9.22 -2.99 -22.24
C LYS A 78 9.93 -3.97 -21.32
N ASN A 79 10.60 -4.98 -21.87
CA ASN A 79 11.35 -5.97 -21.09
C ASN A 79 12.49 -5.34 -20.31
N ASP A 80 13.21 -4.36 -20.89
CA ASP A 80 14.27 -3.63 -20.21
C ASP A 80 13.73 -2.85 -19.00
N VAL A 81 12.58 -2.17 -19.14
CA VAL A 81 11.94 -1.46 -18.03
C VAL A 81 11.56 -2.42 -16.89
N ILE A 82 11.03 -3.60 -17.22
CA ILE A 82 10.68 -4.63 -16.24
C ILE A 82 11.95 -5.18 -15.56
N ALA A 83 12.99 -5.49 -16.33
CA ALA A 83 14.25 -6.03 -15.83
C ALA A 83 14.95 -5.03 -14.89
N ILE A 84 15.04 -3.75 -15.28
CA ILE A 84 15.65 -2.69 -14.46
C ILE A 84 14.86 -2.48 -13.16
N SER A 85 13.52 -2.52 -13.22
CA SER A 85 12.67 -2.39 -12.04
C SER A 85 12.86 -3.55 -11.07
N LEU A 86 13.01 -4.76 -11.61
CA LEU A 86 13.28 -5.95 -10.81
C LEU A 86 14.68 -5.90 -10.16
N GLU A 87 15.72 -5.57 -10.93
CA GLU A 87 17.11 -5.57 -10.46
C GLU A 87 17.40 -4.45 -9.46
N ARG A 88 16.97 -3.22 -9.76
CA ARG A 88 17.35 -2.04 -8.95
C ARG A 88 16.37 -1.73 -7.83
N LYS A 89 15.09 -2.08 -7.99
CA LYS A 89 14.02 -1.71 -7.05
C LYS A 89 13.36 -2.91 -6.39
N ASN A 90 13.77 -4.14 -6.70
CA ASN A 90 13.13 -5.38 -6.24
C ASN A 90 11.60 -5.36 -6.44
N ALA A 91 11.15 -4.71 -7.52
CA ALA A 91 9.74 -4.53 -7.81
C ALA A 91 9.38 -5.17 -9.15
N VAL A 92 8.33 -5.99 -9.11
CA VAL A 92 7.68 -6.54 -10.30
C VAL A 92 6.76 -5.47 -10.86
N VAL A 93 7.00 -5.11 -12.11
CA VAL A 93 6.20 -4.12 -12.83
C VAL A 93 5.65 -4.77 -14.07
N ASN A 94 4.40 -4.49 -14.37
CA ASN A 94 3.81 -4.82 -15.66
C ASN A 94 2.97 -3.64 -16.13
N PHE A 95 3.14 -3.22 -17.38
CA PHE A 95 2.32 -2.16 -17.96
C PHE A 95 1.84 -2.53 -19.35
N THR A 96 0.68 -2.00 -19.74
CA THR A 96 0.06 -2.23 -21.05
C THR A 96 -0.41 -0.91 -21.64
N VAL A 97 -0.12 -0.71 -22.91
CA VAL A 97 -0.54 0.46 -23.68
C VAL A 97 -1.62 0.03 -24.66
N GLY A 98 -2.85 0.53 -24.47
CA GLY A 98 -3.97 0.26 -25.38
C GLY A 98 -4.00 1.21 -26.58
N GLU A 99 -4.97 0.99 -27.46
CA GLU A 99 -5.18 1.84 -28.64
C GLU A 99 -5.63 3.25 -28.24
N LYS A 100 -5.26 4.26 -29.04
CA LYS A 100 -5.65 5.67 -28.83
C LYS A 100 -7.18 5.78 -28.73
N ARG A 101 -7.64 6.51 -27.72
CA ARG A 101 -9.05 6.84 -27.52
C ARG A 101 -9.20 8.35 -27.43
N ASP A 102 -10.31 8.85 -27.96
CA ASP A 102 -10.70 10.24 -27.77
C ASP A 102 -11.17 10.44 -26.33
N VAL A 103 -10.40 11.21 -25.56
CA VAL A 103 -10.72 11.63 -24.20
C VAL A 103 -10.74 13.15 -24.20
N SER A 104 -11.95 13.72 -24.08
CA SER A 104 -12.14 15.17 -24.02
C SER A 104 -11.54 15.94 -25.22
N GLY A 105 -11.59 15.37 -26.43
CA GLY A 105 -11.08 15.99 -27.66
C GLY A 105 -9.58 15.78 -27.89
N ARG A 106 -8.94 14.88 -27.14
CA ARG A 106 -7.53 14.51 -27.29
C ARG A 106 -7.42 13.01 -27.50
N GLN A 107 -6.61 12.61 -28.48
CA GLN A 107 -6.30 11.20 -28.73
C GLN A 107 -5.19 10.75 -27.77
N LEU A 108 -5.55 9.98 -26.74
CA LEU A 108 -4.64 9.52 -25.69
C LEU A 108 -4.62 7.99 -25.62
N HIS A 109 -3.48 7.41 -25.26
CA HIS A 109 -3.37 5.99 -24.99
C HIS A 109 -3.84 5.69 -23.56
N PRO A 110 -4.74 4.71 -23.35
CA PRO A 110 -4.97 4.16 -22.03
C PRO A 110 -3.77 3.29 -21.64
N VAL A 111 -3.12 3.66 -20.55
CA VAL A 111 -1.94 2.99 -19.99
C VAL A 111 -2.34 2.41 -18.65
N THR A 112 -2.26 1.09 -18.52
CA THR A 112 -2.46 0.38 -17.24
C THR A 112 -1.10 -0.01 -16.69
N ILE A 113 -0.84 0.31 -15.42
CA ILE A 113 0.41 0.03 -14.73
C ILE A 113 0.08 -0.78 -13.47
N HIS A 114 0.78 -1.91 -13.32
CA HIS A 114 0.74 -2.78 -12.15
C HIS A 114 2.13 -2.79 -11.53
N TYR A 115 2.21 -2.45 -10.24
CA TYR A 115 3.45 -2.43 -9.47
C TYR A 115 3.30 -3.29 -8.21
N ASN A 116 4.30 -4.13 -7.94
CA ASN A 116 4.36 -4.95 -6.74
C ASN A 116 5.81 -5.14 -6.27
N ASN A 117 6.12 -4.74 -5.05
CA ASN A 117 7.45 -4.93 -4.45
C ASN A 117 7.47 -5.94 -3.29
N GLY A 118 6.44 -6.79 -3.19
CA GLY A 118 6.26 -7.78 -2.13
C GLY A 118 5.62 -7.24 -0.84
N VAL A 119 5.51 -5.91 -0.70
CA VAL A 119 4.89 -5.26 0.46
C VAL A 119 3.71 -4.38 0.05
N THR A 120 3.89 -3.61 -1.03
CA THR A 120 2.88 -2.71 -1.59
C THR A 120 2.49 -3.19 -2.98
N GLU A 121 1.18 -3.28 -3.21
CA GLU A 121 0.57 -3.45 -4.52
C GLU A 121 -0.08 -2.13 -4.95
N TYR A 122 0.17 -1.73 -6.20
CA TYR A 122 -0.35 -0.49 -6.76
C TYR A 122 -0.77 -0.69 -8.21
N ASP A 123 -2.03 -0.35 -8.50
CA ASP A 123 -2.61 -0.40 -9.83
C ASP A 123 -3.08 1.00 -10.26
N GLU A 124 -2.67 1.42 -11.46
CA GLU A 124 -3.09 2.68 -12.05
C GLU A 124 -3.60 2.45 -13.47
N THR A 125 -4.61 3.23 -13.87
CA THR A 125 -4.99 3.37 -15.29
C THR A 125 -5.04 4.85 -15.62
N VAL A 126 -4.13 5.29 -16.49
CA VAL A 126 -3.97 6.69 -16.90
C VAL A 126 -4.22 6.82 -18.40
N TYR A 127 -4.73 7.97 -18.83
CA TYR A 127 -4.80 8.34 -20.24
C TYR A 127 -3.66 9.34 -20.52
N TYR A 128 -2.70 8.93 -21.33
CA TYR A 128 -1.51 9.71 -21.68
C TYR A 128 -1.27 9.75 -23.19
#